data_AF-A0A818AAZ4-F1
#
_entry.id   AF-A0A818AAZ4-F1
#
_cell.length_a   1.000
_cell.length_b   1.000
_cell.length_c   1.000
_cell.angle_alpha   90.00
_cell.angle_beta   90.00
_cell.angle_gamma   90.00
#
_symmetry.space_group_name_H-M   'P 1'
#
loop_
_entity.id
_entity.type
_entity.pdbx_description
1 polymer ?
#
loop_
_entity_poly.entity_id
_entity_poly.type
_entity_poly.pdbx_seq_one_letter_code
_entity_poly.pdbx_strand_id
1 'polypeptide(L)'
;MDYIVVSDEEDDEIDNLELLNAIEQFEKNQSSIIESNENDELIAIELEISEIDVEINRLRHKRCQLVERQKKLKDSMKQNQQSTLNTNLVEQWQRTDFSWSSTVDKIRTEIFKINSFRQWQLETINVTLSGHDCILIMPTGGGKSLCYQLPAVVSDGITIVVSPLLSLVEDQIYALRNLNIDARSLNTSTPRNEQTEIMRILDGKNITDSTLKILYLTPGIWRKKK
;
A
#
# COMPACT_ATOMS: atom_id res chain seq x y z
N MET A 1 98.75 71.91 9.18
CA MET A 1 98.82 72.22 7.74
C MET A 1 98.32 70.97 7.03
N ASP A 2 97.19 70.93 6.35
CA ASP A 2 96.36 71.98 5.79
C ASP A 2 94.90 71.53 5.67
N TYR A 3 93.97 72.48 5.71
CA TYR A 3 92.58 72.37 5.27
C TYR A 3 92.49 72.69 3.77
N ILE A 4 91.49 72.13 3.07
CA ILE A 4 90.71 72.65 1.90
C ILE A 4 89.76 71.48 1.50
N VAL A 5 88.45 71.44 1.84
CA VAL A 5 87.23 72.03 1.22
C VAL A 5 87.15 71.78 -0.30
N VAL A 6 86.18 71.05 -0.87
CA VAL A 6 84.84 71.50 -1.39
C VAL A 6 84.19 70.26 -2.04
N SER A 7 83.00 69.84 -1.58
CA SER A 7 81.70 69.72 -2.31
C SER A 7 81.69 68.89 -3.59
N ASP A 8 80.80 67.88 -3.66
CA ASP A 8 79.75 67.80 -4.67
C ASP A 8 78.69 66.76 -4.25
N GLU A 9 77.43 67.20 -4.25
CA GLU A 9 76.24 66.36 -4.30
C GLU A 9 76.17 65.79 -5.72
N GLU A 10 76.32 64.47 -5.88
CA GLU A 10 75.78 63.78 -7.06
C GLU A 10 75.02 62.53 -6.59
N ASP A 11 73.79 62.46 -7.08
CA ASP A 11 72.78 61.44 -6.86
C ASP A 11 73.28 60.04 -7.24
N ASP A 12 73.36 59.13 -6.28
CA ASP A 12 73.14 57.71 -6.57
C ASP A 12 71.65 57.47 -6.39
N GLU A 13 70.89 57.78 -7.44
CA GLU A 13 69.62 57.12 -7.73
C GLU A 13 69.90 55.61 -7.61
N ILE A 14 69.56 55.00 -6.48
CA ILE A 14 69.51 53.53 -6.37
C ILE A 14 68.71 53.11 -7.59
N ASP A 15 69.34 52.35 -8.50
CA ASP A 15 68.73 51.97 -9.77
C ASP A 15 67.35 51.39 -9.45
N ASN A 16 66.32 52.20 -9.70
CA ASN A 16 64.97 51.92 -9.23
C ASN A 16 64.49 50.62 -9.86
N LEU A 17 65.12 50.23 -10.99
CA LEU A 17 64.97 48.98 -11.69
C LEU A 17 65.55 47.77 -10.93
N GLU A 18 66.70 47.87 -10.26
CA GLU A 18 67.23 46.80 -9.42
C GLU A 18 66.38 46.58 -8.16
N LEU A 19 65.90 47.67 -7.55
CA LEU A 19 65.01 47.60 -6.39
C LEU A 19 63.62 47.03 -6.77
N LEU A 20 63.06 47.44 -7.90
CA LEU A 20 61.81 46.90 -8.46
C LEU A 20 61.94 45.40 -8.81
N ASN A 21 63.04 45.00 -9.44
CA ASN A 21 63.28 43.60 -9.79
C ASN A 21 63.43 42.72 -8.54
N ALA A 22 64.10 43.21 -7.49
CA ALA A 22 64.24 42.49 -6.23
C ALA A 22 62.90 42.32 -5.49
N ILE A 23 62.04 43.34 -5.50
CA ILE A 23 60.69 43.27 -4.93
C ILE A 23 59.82 42.29 -5.73
N GLU A 24 59.83 42.37 -7.06
CA GLU A 24 59.04 41.48 -7.92
C GLU A 24 59.47 40.01 -7.80
N GLN A 25 60.77 39.76 -7.59
CA GLN A 25 61.32 38.44 -7.34
C GLN A 25 60.99 37.91 -5.93
N PHE A 26 60.92 38.80 -4.93
CA PHE A 26 60.48 38.46 -3.58
C PHE A 26 58.97 38.17 -3.53
N GLU A 27 58.15 38.94 -4.25
CA GLU A 27 56.71 38.69 -4.38
C GLU A 27 56.42 37.40 -5.14
N LYS A 28 57.15 37.09 -6.22
CA LYS A 28 57.05 35.80 -6.92
C LYS A 28 57.43 34.63 -6.03
N ASN A 29 58.50 34.76 -5.25
CA ASN A 29 58.89 33.72 -4.30
C ASN A 29 57.85 33.54 -3.18
N GLN A 30 57.33 34.63 -2.60
CA GLN A 30 56.24 34.59 -1.61
C GLN A 30 54.98 33.93 -2.18
N SER A 31 54.59 34.29 -3.41
CA SER A 31 53.42 33.71 -4.11
C SER A 31 53.62 32.22 -4.39
N SER A 32 54.83 31.80 -4.83
CA SER A 32 55.15 30.38 -5.03
C SER A 32 55.17 29.56 -3.72
N ILE A 33 55.59 30.19 -2.62
CA ILE A 33 55.62 29.57 -1.28
C ILE A 33 54.19 29.44 -0.73
N ILE A 34 53.35 30.46 -0.91
CA ILE A 34 51.94 30.44 -0.54
C ILE A 34 51.18 29.40 -1.39
N GLU A 35 51.39 29.37 -2.71
CA GLU A 35 50.82 28.35 -3.60
C GLU A 35 51.32 26.94 -3.24
N SER A 36 52.57 26.74 -2.82
CA SER A 36 53.03 25.43 -2.34
C SER A 36 52.35 25.02 -1.03
N ASN A 37 52.13 25.96 -0.11
CA ASN A 37 51.52 25.69 1.19
C ASN A 37 50.01 25.42 1.07
N GLU A 38 49.31 26.16 0.21
CA GLU A 38 47.90 25.93 -0.11
C GLU A 38 47.70 24.61 -0.87
N ASN A 39 48.62 24.25 -1.78
CA ASN A 39 48.58 22.95 -2.46
C ASN A 39 48.86 21.79 -1.50
N ASP A 40 49.80 21.93 -0.57
CA ASP A 40 50.08 20.92 0.45
C ASP A 40 48.89 20.74 1.42
N GLU A 41 48.22 21.84 1.80
CA GLU A 41 46.99 21.81 2.59
C GLU A 41 45.83 21.17 1.81
N LEU A 42 45.69 21.47 0.52
CA LEU A 42 44.69 20.86 -0.36
C LEU A 42 44.91 19.35 -0.52
N ILE A 43 46.16 18.90 -0.67
CA ILE A 43 46.53 17.48 -0.71
C ILE A 43 46.21 16.79 0.62
N ALA A 44 46.49 17.43 1.76
CA ALA A 44 46.17 16.88 3.08
C ALA A 44 44.65 16.70 3.28
N ILE A 45 43.87 17.70 2.87
CA ILE A 45 42.40 17.64 2.92
C ILE A 45 41.87 16.55 1.97
N GLU A 46 42.45 16.42 0.77
CA GLU A 46 42.03 15.41 -0.22
C GLU A 46 42.33 13.98 0.26
N LEU A 47 43.44 13.78 0.99
CA LEU A 47 43.73 12.53 1.69
C LEU A 47 42.70 12.23 2.79
N GLU A 48 42.35 13.22 3.62
CA GLU A 48 41.34 13.04 4.67
C GLU A 48 39.95 12.74 4.10
N ILE A 49 39.56 13.40 3.00
CA ILE A 49 38.32 13.10 2.26
C ILE A 49 38.37 11.65 1.75
N SER A 50 39.49 11.21 1.19
CA SER A 50 39.67 9.84 0.72
C SER A 50 39.51 8.81 1.83
N GLU A 51 40.07 9.06 3.01
CA GLU A 51 39.91 8.22 4.20
C GLU A 51 38.46 8.16 4.67
N ILE A 52 37.78 9.30 4.72
CA ILE A 52 36.35 9.38 5.06
C ILE A 52 35.52 8.59 4.04
N ASP A 53 35.84 8.67 2.74
CA ASP A 53 35.14 7.92 1.70
C ASP A 53 35.31 6.40 1.84
N VAL A 54 36.51 5.95 2.23
CA VAL A 54 36.76 4.53 2.55
C VAL A 54 35.88 4.09 3.72
N GLU A 55 35.79 4.89 4.79
CA GLU A 55 34.95 4.57 5.94
C GLU A 55 33.46 4.63 5.61
N ILE A 56 33.01 5.58 4.78
CA ILE A 56 31.64 5.64 4.27
C ILE A 56 31.32 4.35 3.50
N ASN A 57 32.22 3.88 2.65
CA ASN A 57 32.02 2.64 1.89
C ASN A 57 31.95 1.41 2.81
N ARG A 58 32.79 1.35 3.84
CA ARG A 58 32.74 0.31 4.87
C ARG A 58 31.42 0.32 5.63
N LEU A 59 30.96 1.50 6.06
CA LEU A 59 29.69 1.67 6.76
C LEU A 59 28.50 1.34 5.85
N ARG A 60 28.55 1.68 4.56
CA ARG A 60 27.55 1.29 3.56
C ARG A 60 27.48 -0.23 3.38
N HIS A 61 28.62 -0.92 3.34
CA HIS A 61 28.67 -2.38 3.27
C HIS A 61 28.06 -3.02 4.54
N LYS A 62 28.44 -2.51 5.72
CA LYS A 62 27.87 -2.95 7.01
C LYS A 62 26.36 -2.70 7.08
N ARG A 63 25.88 -1.54 6.59
CA ARG A 63 24.46 -1.24 6.46
C ARG A 63 23.75 -2.25 5.55
N CYS A 64 24.35 -2.60 4.40
CA CYS A 64 23.80 -3.60 3.49
C CYS A 64 23.63 -4.96 4.18
N GLN A 65 24.68 -5.43 4.88
CA GLN A 65 24.63 -6.67 5.65
C GLN A 65 23.56 -6.63 6.77
N LEU A 66 23.47 -5.51 7.49
CA LEU A 66 22.48 -5.34 8.56
C LEU A 66 21.05 -5.28 8.02
N VAL A 67 20.82 -4.64 6.88
CA VAL A 67 19.51 -4.60 6.21
C VAL A 67 19.12 -5.98 5.71
N GLU A 68 20.05 -6.75 5.15
CA GLU A 68 19.79 -8.12 4.72
C GLU A 68 19.46 -9.03 5.92
N ARG A 69 20.21 -8.89 7.02
CA ARG A 69 19.93 -9.60 8.28
C ARG A 69 18.60 -9.18 8.89
N GLN A 70 18.25 -7.89 8.84
CA GLN A 70 16.96 -7.37 9.28
C GLN A 70 15.83 -7.95 8.43
N LYS A 71 16.01 -8.04 7.10
CA LYS A 71 15.04 -8.66 6.19
C LYS A 71 14.86 -10.14 6.52
N LYS A 72 15.95 -10.90 6.67
CA LYS A 72 15.92 -12.32 7.08
C LYS A 72 15.22 -12.49 8.44
N LEU A 73 15.56 -11.68 9.45
CA LEU A 73 14.92 -11.71 10.76
C LEU A 73 13.43 -11.33 10.68
N LYS A 74 13.06 -10.34 9.88
CA LYS A 74 11.66 -9.93 9.67
C LYS A 74 10.87 -11.01 8.94
N ASP A 75 11.49 -11.72 7.99
CA ASP A 75 10.90 -12.84 7.28
C ASP A 75 10.75 -14.06 8.21
N SER A 76 11.75 -14.36 9.05
CA SER A 76 11.65 -15.37 10.11
C SER A 76 10.62 -15.02 11.19
N MET A 77 10.49 -13.73 11.56
CA MET A 77 9.44 -13.25 12.47
C MET A 77 8.05 -13.36 11.85
N LYS A 78 7.89 -13.04 10.55
CA LYS A 78 6.64 -13.24 9.81
C LYS A 78 6.25 -14.71 9.73
N GLN A 79 7.19 -15.61 9.49
CA GLN A 79 6.92 -17.06 9.47
C GLN A 79 6.47 -17.60 10.84
N ASN A 80 7.07 -17.13 11.93
CA ASN A 80 6.67 -17.51 13.29
C ASN A 80 5.39 -16.81 13.78
N GLN A 81 5.02 -15.63 13.25
CA GLN A 81 3.77 -14.94 13.62
C GLN A 81 2.57 -15.31 12.74
N GLN A 82 2.75 -15.58 11.44
CA GLN A 82 1.65 -15.90 10.51
C GLN A 82 1.07 -17.30 10.71
N SER A 83 1.88 -18.27 11.16
CA SER A 83 1.37 -19.63 11.45
C SER A 83 0.53 -19.69 12.73
N THR A 84 0.80 -18.83 13.72
CA THR A 84 0.07 -18.82 15.00
C THR A 84 -1.14 -17.88 14.98
N LEU A 85 -1.09 -16.76 14.24
CA LEU A 85 -2.21 -15.80 14.15
C LEU A 85 -3.27 -16.19 13.11
N ASN A 86 -2.88 -16.72 11.94
CA ASN A 86 -3.87 -17.09 10.90
C ASN A 86 -4.69 -18.33 11.31
N THR A 87 -4.08 -19.27 12.04
CA THR A 87 -4.79 -20.45 12.56
C THR A 87 -5.84 -20.02 13.60
N ASN A 88 -5.46 -19.15 14.55
CA ASN A 88 -6.40 -18.59 15.52
C ASN A 88 -7.54 -17.77 14.88
N LEU A 89 -7.25 -16.95 13.86
CA LEU A 89 -8.25 -16.11 13.21
C LEU A 89 -9.25 -16.90 12.36
N VAL A 90 -8.91 -18.09 11.88
CA VAL A 90 -9.84 -18.96 11.15
C VAL A 90 -10.62 -19.83 12.12
N GLU A 91 -9.95 -20.39 13.13
CA GLU A 91 -10.58 -21.17 14.20
C GLU A 91 -11.65 -20.35 14.97
N GLN A 92 -11.43 -19.05 15.19
CA GLN A 92 -12.45 -18.20 15.83
C GLN A 92 -13.76 -18.15 15.04
N TRP A 93 -13.72 -18.28 13.70
CA TRP A 93 -14.89 -18.21 12.84
C TRP A 93 -15.51 -19.58 12.55
N GLN A 94 -14.86 -20.67 12.96
CA GLN A 94 -15.42 -22.03 12.91
C GLN A 94 -16.43 -22.31 14.02
N ARG A 95 -16.56 -21.39 14.97
CA ARG A 95 -17.48 -21.52 16.11
C ARG A 95 -18.95 -21.52 15.67
N THR A 96 -19.79 -22.15 16.48
CA THR A 96 -21.24 -22.28 16.27
C THR A 96 -22.05 -21.71 17.43
N ASP A 97 -21.44 -20.84 18.24
CA ASP A 97 -22.04 -20.22 19.42
C ASP A 97 -22.38 -18.74 19.22
N PHE A 98 -22.50 -18.30 17.96
CA PHE A 98 -22.99 -16.97 17.65
C PHE A 98 -24.51 -16.88 17.83
N SER A 99 -25.03 -15.67 18.05
CA SER A 99 -26.47 -15.43 18.22
C SER A 99 -27.30 -15.86 16.99
N TRP A 100 -26.72 -15.86 15.80
CA TRP A 100 -27.35 -16.30 14.55
C TRP A 100 -27.17 -17.79 14.24
N SER A 101 -26.33 -18.54 14.97
CA SER A 101 -25.94 -19.90 14.59
C SER A 101 -27.13 -20.86 14.45
N SER A 102 -28.12 -20.77 15.35
CA SER A 102 -29.35 -21.58 15.23
C SER A 102 -30.18 -21.23 14.00
N THR A 103 -30.25 -19.94 13.65
CA THR A 103 -31.01 -19.45 12.49
C THR A 103 -30.33 -19.84 11.19
N VAL A 104 -28.99 -19.74 11.14
CA VAL A 104 -28.16 -20.21 10.04
C VAL A 104 -28.37 -21.71 9.78
N ASP A 105 -28.37 -22.53 10.84
CA ASP A 105 -28.56 -23.98 10.71
C ASP A 105 -29.95 -24.36 10.17
N LYS A 106 -30.99 -23.67 10.67
CA LYS A 106 -32.37 -23.80 10.17
C LYS A 106 -32.47 -23.41 8.70
N ILE A 107 -31.98 -22.23 8.31
CA ILE A 107 -32.05 -21.75 6.92
C ILE A 107 -31.27 -22.68 5.98
N ARG A 108 -30.08 -23.15 6.39
CA ARG A 108 -29.29 -24.12 5.62
C ARG A 108 -30.10 -25.39 5.30
N THR A 109 -30.77 -25.93 6.32
CA THR A 109 -31.46 -27.23 6.23
C THR A 109 -32.84 -27.11 5.62
N GLU A 110 -33.64 -26.11 6.02
CA GLU A 110 -35.04 -25.97 5.64
C GLU A 110 -35.22 -25.24 4.31
N ILE A 111 -34.42 -24.22 4.01
CA ILE A 111 -34.54 -23.42 2.78
C ILE A 111 -33.58 -23.95 1.73
N PHE A 112 -32.27 -23.95 2.02
CA PHE A 112 -31.26 -24.34 1.03
C PHE A 112 -31.15 -25.86 0.84
N LYS A 113 -31.75 -26.67 1.73
CA LYS A 113 -31.73 -28.15 1.69
C LYS A 113 -30.31 -28.74 1.66
N ILE A 114 -29.39 -28.13 2.41
CA ILE A 114 -27.98 -28.56 2.49
C ILE A 114 -27.72 -29.23 3.85
N ASN A 115 -27.13 -30.43 3.81
CA ASN A 115 -26.85 -31.23 5.01
C ASN A 115 -25.73 -30.65 5.88
N SER A 116 -24.66 -30.17 5.24
CA SER A 116 -23.48 -29.64 5.94
C SER A 116 -22.78 -28.56 5.12
N PHE A 117 -22.08 -27.66 5.81
CA PHE A 117 -21.21 -26.69 5.15
C PHE A 117 -19.99 -27.38 4.54
N ARG A 118 -19.57 -26.90 3.37
CA ARG A 118 -18.27 -27.22 2.80
C ARG A 118 -17.19 -26.37 3.45
N GLN A 119 -15.93 -26.73 3.18
CA GLN A 119 -14.77 -26.00 3.68
C GLN A 119 -14.89 -24.49 3.44
N TRP A 120 -14.58 -23.70 4.47
CA TRP A 120 -14.60 -22.23 4.49
C TRP A 120 -15.98 -21.56 4.45
N GLN A 121 -17.08 -22.30 4.21
CA GLN A 121 -18.39 -21.68 4.08
C GLN A 121 -18.91 -21.13 5.41
N LEU A 122 -18.81 -21.92 6.49
CA LEU A 122 -19.31 -21.51 7.80
C LEU A 122 -18.53 -20.29 8.31
N GLU A 123 -17.20 -20.33 8.17
CA GLU A 123 -16.32 -19.25 8.57
C GLU A 123 -16.66 -17.97 7.82
N THR A 124 -16.84 -18.05 6.49
CA THR A 124 -17.20 -16.88 5.68
C THR A 124 -18.57 -16.31 6.07
N ILE A 125 -19.55 -17.19 6.32
CA ILE A 125 -20.90 -16.79 6.76
C ILE A 125 -20.83 -16.06 8.09
N ASN A 126 -20.07 -16.59 9.06
CA ASN A 126 -19.92 -15.98 10.38
C ASN A 126 -19.20 -14.63 10.32
N VAL A 127 -18.14 -14.51 9.51
CA VAL A 127 -17.44 -13.23 9.26
C VAL A 127 -18.40 -12.19 8.68
N THR A 128 -19.16 -12.60 7.65
CA THR A 128 -20.12 -11.73 6.95
C THR A 128 -21.23 -11.26 7.88
N LEU A 129 -21.83 -12.17 8.66
CA LEU A 129 -22.90 -11.85 9.62
C LEU A 129 -22.38 -11.00 10.80
N SER A 130 -21.09 -11.06 11.08
CA SER A 130 -20.42 -10.17 12.04
C SER A 130 -20.10 -8.78 11.48
N GLY A 131 -20.47 -8.49 10.24
CA GLY A 131 -20.25 -7.18 9.61
C GLY A 131 -18.79 -6.90 9.23
N HIS A 132 -17.95 -7.93 9.09
CA HIS A 132 -16.56 -7.79 8.70
C HIS A 132 -16.37 -8.00 7.19
N ASP A 133 -15.45 -7.24 6.60
CA ASP A 133 -15.06 -7.43 5.20
C ASP A 133 -14.27 -8.74 5.03
N CYS A 134 -14.56 -9.48 3.96
CA CYS A 134 -13.86 -10.73 3.66
C CYS A 134 -13.61 -10.92 2.16
N ILE A 135 -12.53 -11.63 1.84
CA ILE A 135 -12.21 -12.10 0.49
C ILE A 135 -12.19 -13.62 0.53
N LEU A 136 -13.12 -14.23 -0.21
CA LEU A 136 -13.24 -15.68 -0.30
C LEU A 136 -12.62 -16.19 -1.60
N ILE A 137 -11.60 -17.03 -1.49
CA ILE A 137 -10.97 -17.72 -2.62
C ILE A 137 -11.37 -19.19 -2.58
N MET A 138 -12.19 -19.62 -3.54
CA MET A 138 -12.58 -21.03 -3.70
C MET A 138 -12.62 -21.41 -5.19
N PRO A 139 -12.40 -22.69 -5.54
CA PRO A 139 -12.55 -23.16 -6.92
C PRO A 139 -14.00 -23.02 -7.41
N THR A 140 -14.19 -23.01 -8.73
CA THR A 140 -15.52 -23.10 -9.35
C THR A 140 -16.24 -24.34 -8.86
N GLY A 141 -17.55 -24.24 -8.60
CA GLY A 141 -18.33 -25.32 -7.98
C GLY A 141 -18.11 -25.49 -6.47
N GLY A 142 -17.17 -24.76 -5.84
CA GLY A 142 -16.90 -24.81 -4.40
C GLY A 142 -18.06 -24.33 -3.51
N GLY A 143 -19.09 -23.68 -4.08
CA GLY A 143 -20.26 -23.22 -3.32
C GLY A 143 -20.13 -21.80 -2.77
N LYS A 144 -19.34 -20.93 -3.44
CA LYS A 144 -19.14 -19.52 -3.05
C LYS A 144 -20.44 -18.74 -2.90
N SER A 145 -21.44 -19.02 -3.74
CA SER A 145 -22.71 -18.29 -3.72
C SER A 145 -23.44 -18.39 -2.38
N LEU A 146 -23.38 -19.57 -1.75
CA LEU A 146 -24.02 -19.78 -0.45
C LEU A 146 -23.49 -18.83 0.62
N CYS A 147 -22.20 -18.47 0.55
CA CYS A 147 -21.53 -17.64 1.55
C CYS A 147 -22.07 -16.21 1.63
N TYR A 148 -22.75 -15.71 0.59
CA TYR A 148 -23.47 -14.43 0.63
C TYR A 148 -25.00 -14.60 0.55
N GLN A 149 -25.50 -15.66 -0.08
CA GLN A 149 -26.94 -15.92 -0.19
C GLN A 149 -27.56 -16.29 1.15
N LEU A 150 -26.89 -17.13 1.95
CA LEU A 150 -27.43 -17.52 3.25
C LEU A 150 -27.47 -16.32 4.22
N PRO A 151 -26.39 -15.53 4.39
CA PRO A 151 -26.45 -14.31 5.19
C PRO A 151 -27.54 -13.34 4.73
N ALA A 152 -27.77 -13.21 3.42
CA ALA A 152 -28.83 -12.34 2.91
C ALA A 152 -30.23 -12.73 3.39
N VAL A 153 -30.49 -14.02 3.57
CA VAL A 153 -31.78 -14.52 4.07
C VAL A 153 -31.88 -14.39 5.59
N VAL A 154 -30.76 -14.59 6.31
CA VAL A 154 -30.67 -14.44 7.77
C VAL A 154 -30.86 -12.98 8.20
N SER A 155 -30.21 -12.05 7.48
CA SER A 155 -30.20 -10.64 7.83
C SER A 155 -31.48 -9.92 7.44
N ASP A 156 -31.75 -8.84 8.17
CA ASP A 156 -32.77 -7.88 7.79
C ASP A 156 -32.26 -6.96 6.66
N GLY A 157 -33.16 -6.60 5.75
CA GLY A 157 -32.84 -5.79 4.58
C GLY A 157 -32.45 -6.60 3.34
N ILE A 158 -31.74 -5.93 2.43
CA ILE A 158 -31.43 -6.41 1.08
C ILE A 158 -29.92 -6.53 0.90
N THR A 159 -29.46 -7.69 0.42
CA THR A 159 -28.08 -7.89 -0.01
C THR A 159 -27.92 -7.53 -1.47
N ILE A 160 -26.96 -6.66 -1.76
CA ILE A 160 -26.62 -6.24 -3.13
C ILE A 160 -25.46 -7.10 -3.65
N VAL A 161 -25.65 -7.74 -4.80
CA VAL A 161 -24.63 -8.59 -5.43
C VAL A 161 -24.26 -8.03 -6.78
N VAL A 162 -23.00 -7.66 -6.98
CA VAL A 162 -22.51 -7.17 -8.28
C VAL A 162 -21.90 -8.33 -9.07
N SER A 163 -22.40 -8.56 -10.28
CA SER A 163 -21.90 -9.63 -11.16
C SER A 163 -21.67 -9.12 -12.59
N PRO A 164 -20.56 -9.49 -13.25
CA PRO A 164 -20.26 -9.03 -14.61
C PRO A 164 -21.08 -9.74 -15.69
N LEU A 165 -21.57 -10.95 -15.44
CA LEU A 165 -22.22 -11.79 -16.46
C LEU A 165 -23.72 -11.92 -16.19
N LEU A 166 -24.54 -11.49 -17.15
CA LEU A 166 -26.00 -11.54 -17.03
C LEU A 166 -26.52 -12.99 -16.98
N SER A 167 -26.00 -13.88 -17.82
CA SER A 167 -26.39 -15.30 -17.82
C SER A 167 -26.19 -15.96 -16.45
N LEU A 168 -25.06 -15.68 -15.79
CA LEU A 168 -24.80 -16.18 -14.44
C LEU A 168 -25.81 -15.62 -13.43
N VAL A 169 -26.19 -14.35 -13.55
CA VAL A 169 -27.20 -13.73 -12.68
C VAL A 169 -28.57 -14.39 -12.85
N GLU A 170 -28.99 -14.64 -14.09
CA GLU A 170 -30.26 -15.30 -14.41
C GLU A 170 -30.33 -16.70 -13.79
N ASP A 171 -29.26 -17.49 -13.90
CA ASP A 171 -29.15 -18.82 -13.29
C ASP A 171 -29.26 -18.75 -11.75
N GLN A 172 -28.59 -17.78 -11.11
CA GLN A 172 -28.68 -17.61 -9.65
C GLN A 172 -30.09 -17.21 -9.21
N ILE A 173 -30.74 -16.29 -9.92
CA ILE A 173 -32.11 -15.84 -9.60
C ILE A 173 -33.10 -16.97 -9.75
N TYR A 174 -32.99 -17.75 -10.84
CA TYR A 174 -33.83 -18.92 -11.05
C TYR A 174 -33.70 -19.92 -9.90
N ALA A 175 -32.46 -20.23 -9.49
CA ALA A 175 -32.19 -21.12 -8.37
C ALA A 175 -32.78 -20.61 -7.04
N LEU A 176 -32.63 -19.30 -6.74
CA LEU A 176 -33.16 -18.69 -5.52
C LEU A 176 -34.70 -18.68 -5.49
N ARG A 177 -35.34 -18.38 -6.63
CA ARG A 177 -36.81 -18.39 -6.73
C ARG A 177 -37.39 -19.79 -6.56
N ASN A 178 -36.70 -20.83 -7.01
CA ASN A 178 -37.11 -22.23 -6.76
C ASN A 178 -37.04 -22.61 -5.27
N LEU A 179 -36.27 -21.86 -4.47
CA LEU A 179 -36.22 -21.98 -3.01
C LEU A 179 -37.19 -21.01 -2.31
N ASN A 180 -38.09 -20.37 -3.07
CA ASN A 180 -39.00 -19.30 -2.60
C ASN A 180 -38.28 -18.09 -1.99
N ILE A 181 -37.06 -17.80 -2.42
CA ILE A 181 -36.33 -16.59 -2.03
C ILE A 181 -36.58 -15.51 -3.09
N ASP A 182 -37.11 -14.36 -2.68
CA ASP A 182 -37.30 -13.22 -3.58
C ASP A 182 -35.93 -12.60 -3.90
N ALA A 183 -35.52 -12.82 -5.15
CA ALA A 183 -34.32 -12.28 -5.74
C ALA A 183 -34.65 -11.64 -7.10
N ARG A 184 -34.06 -10.48 -7.35
CA ARG A 184 -34.28 -9.69 -8.58
C ARG A 184 -32.95 -9.23 -9.17
N SER A 185 -32.98 -8.82 -10.43
CA SER A 185 -31.83 -8.16 -11.07
C SER A 185 -32.20 -6.77 -11.57
N LEU A 186 -31.26 -5.86 -11.42
CA LEU A 186 -31.25 -4.60 -12.14
C LEU A 186 -30.17 -4.70 -13.21
N ASN A 187 -30.54 -4.44 -14.45
CA ASN A 187 -29.63 -4.40 -15.60
C ASN A 187 -30.18 -3.44 -16.67
N THR A 188 -29.44 -3.27 -17.77
CA THR A 188 -29.81 -2.34 -18.85
C THR A 188 -31.08 -2.73 -19.61
N SER A 189 -31.48 -4.00 -19.54
CA SER A 189 -32.68 -4.56 -20.16
C SER A 189 -33.85 -4.69 -19.20
N THR A 190 -33.69 -4.40 -17.90
CA THR A 190 -34.79 -4.46 -16.92
C THR A 190 -35.91 -3.48 -17.32
N PRO A 191 -37.16 -3.93 -17.46
CA PRO A 191 -38.30 -3.07 -17.79
C PRO A 191 -38.48 -1.90 -16.81
N ARG A 192 -38.90 -0.72 -17.31
CA ARG A 192 -39.04 0.51 -16.48
C ARG A 192 -39.98 0.34 -15.28
N ASN A 193 -41.05 -0.43 -15.44
CA ASN A 193 -41.98 -0.75 -14.35
C ASN A 193 -41.28 -1.52 -13.22
N GLU A 194 -40.52 -2.56 -13.55
CA GLU A 194 -39.75 -3.34 -12.57
C GLU A 194 -38.65 -2.51 -11.91
N GLN A 195 -37.94 -1.67 -12.68
CA GLN A 195 -36.98 -0.71 -12.11
C GLN A 195 -37.65 0.21 -11.10
N THR A 196 -38.82 0.77 -11.44
CA THR A 196 -39.55 1.68 -10.55
C THR A 196 -39.99 0.97 -9.27
N GLU A 197 -40.42 -0.29 -9.36
CA GLU A 197 -40.79 -1.09 -8.20
C GLU A 197 -39.58 -1.38 -7.29
N ILE A 198 -38.45 -1.82 -7.87
CA ILE A 198 -37.21 -2.06 -7.13
C ILE A 198 -36.75 -0.77 -6.44
N MET A 199 -36.77 0.37 -7.13
CA MET A 199 -36.39 1.66 -6.51
C MET A 199 -37.33 2.05 -5.37
N ARG A 200 -38.65 1.82 -5.51
CA ARG A 200 -39.61 2.07 -4.40
C ARG A 200 -39.34 1.19 -3.19
N ILE A 201 -38.92 -0.06 -3.39
CA ILE A 201 -38.53 -0.97 -2.31
C ILE A 201 -37.27 -0.43 -1.60
N LEU A 202 -36.28 0.03 -2.37
CA LEU A 202 -35.02 0.57 -1.84
C LEU A 202 -35.19 1.91 -1.12
N ASP A 203 -36.14 2.75 -1.55
CA ASP A 203 -36.42 4.09 -0.98
C ASP A 203 -37.06 4.06 0.43
N GLY A 204 -37.17 2.88 1.07
CA GLY A 204 -37.48 2.79 2.49
C GLY A 204 -38.95 2.94 2.88
N LYS A 205 -39.83 3.34 1.96
CA LYS A 205 -41.24 3.57 2.27
C LYS A 205 -42.01 2.31 2.69
N ASN A 206 -41.52 1.12 2.32
CA ASN A 206 -42.13 -0.19 2.63
C ASN A 206 -41.08 -1.26 3.02
N ILE A 207 -39.92 -0.89 3.56
CA ILE A 207 -38.85 -1.87 3.87
C ILE A 207 -39.32 -2.97 4.84
N THR A 208 -40.25 -2.67 5.74
CA THR A 208 -40.79 -3.64 6.70
C THR A 208 -41.64 -4.74 6.06
N ASP A 209 -42.20 -4.51 4.86
CA ASP A 209 -43.04 -5.47 4.13
C ASP A 209 -42.35 -6.02 2.87
N SER A 210 -41.11 -5.61 2.59
CA SER A 210 -40.41 -6.11 1.42
C SER A 210 -39.89 -7.52 1.64
N THR A 211 -40.32 -8.43 0.78
CA THR A 211 -39.82 -9.81 0.73
C THR A 211 -38.46 -9.92 0.06
N LEU A 212 -38.01 -8.86 -0.63
CA LEU A 212 -36.78 -8.87 -1.42
C LEU A 212 -35.56 -9.07 -0.51
N LYS A 213 -34.83 -10.17 -0.73
CA LYS A 213 -33.61 -10.48 0.04
C LYS A 213 -32.33 -10.19 -0.74
N ILE A 214 -32.36 -10.40 -2.06
CA ILE A 214 -31.14 -10.30 -2.89
C ILE A 214 -31.42 -9.51 -4.16
N LEU A 215 -30.61 -8.47 -4.40
CA LEU A 215 -30.64 -7.67 -5.62
C LEU A 215 -29.31 -7.80 -6.38
N TYR A 216 -29.36 -8.42 -7.55
CA TYR A 216 -28.21 -8.51 -8.45
C TYR A 216 -28.09 -7.25 -9.31
N LEU A 217 -26.89 -6.69 -9.41
CA LEU A 217 -26.56 -5.54 -10.25
C LEU A 217 -25.52 -5.93 -11.30
N THR A 218 -25.73 -5.46 -12.52
CA THR A 218 -24.74 -5.57 -13.60
C THR A 218 -24.00 -4.23 -13.79
N PRO A 219 -22.68 -4.22 -14.05
CA PRO A 219 -21.89 -2.99 -14.23
C PRO A 219 -22.43 -2.04 -15.30
N GLY A 220 -23.18 -2.54 -16.29
CA GLY A 220 -23.74 -1.73 -17.38
C GLY A 220 -24.68 -0.60 -16.93
N ILE A 221 -25.28 -0.70 -15.73
CA ILE A 221 -26.18 0.33 -15.18
C ILE A 221 -25.43 1.63 -14.85
N TRP A 222 -24.19 1.52 -14.35
CA TRP A 222 -23.43 2.65 -13.84
C TRP A 222 -22.83 3.51 -14.96
N ARG A 223 -22.69 2.95 -16.17
CA ARG A 223 -22.04 3.62 -17.30
C ARG A 223 -22.89 4.73 -17.93
N LYS A 224 -24.18 4.83 -17.65
CA LYS A 224 -25.10 5.78 -18.32
C LYS A 224 -25.30 7.13 -17.61
N LYS A 225 -24.65 7.38 -16.46
CA LYS A 225 -24.66 8.70 -15.80
C LYS A 225 -23.36 9.45 -16.08
N LYS A 226 -23.21 9.96 -17.30
CA LYS A 226 -22.18 10.96 -17.64
C LYS A 226 -22.80 12.06 -18.47
#